data_AF-A0A4U7EEA1-F1
#
_entry.id   AF-A0A4U7EEA1-F1
#
_cell.length_a   1.000
_cell.length_b   1.000
_cell.length_c   1.000
_cell.angle_alpha   90.00
_cell.angle_beta   90.00
_cell.angle_gamma   90.00
#
_symmetry.space_group_name_H-M   'P 1'
#
loop_
_entity.id
_entity.type
_entity.pdbx_description
1 polymer ?
#
loop_
_entity_poly.entity_id
_entity_poly.type
_entity_poly.pdbx_seq_one_letter_code
_entity_poly.pdbx_strand_id
1 'polypeptide(L)' 'MATTDSGERIRRRDVFVNLAEELQLRRSGVHSAKMAENLFRFEEGRDLVGIAHEAERGVHAAAEKYASTPPDSNEAI' A
#
# COMPACT_ATOMS: atom_id res chain seq x y z
N MET A 1 17.07 3.67 12.64
CA MET A 1 15.89 3.32 13.48
C MET A 1 15.28 4.60 13.99
N ALA A 2 13.95 4.72 14.01
CA ALA A 2 13.28 5.90 14.53
C ALA A 2 13.35 5.93 16.07
N THR A 3 13.61 7.11 16.62
CA THR A 3 13.68 7.38 18.07
C THR A 3 12.82 8.60 18.37
N THR A 4 12.18 8.61 19.54
CA THR A 4 11.45 9.79 20.03
C THR A 4 12.42 10.90 20.42
N ASP A 5 11.89 12.10 20.69
CA ASP A 5 12.68 13.22 21.23
C ASP A 5 13.29 12.91 22.61
N SER A 6 12.71 11.94 23.33
CA SER A 6 13.24 11.40 24.60
C SER A 6 14.34 10.34 24.41
N GLY A 7 14.70 9.99 23.18
CA GLY A 7 15.69 8.95 22.86
C GLY A 7 15.16 7.52 22.99
N GLU A 8 13.86 7.34 23.23
CA GLU A 8 13.23 6.03 23.29
C GLU A 8 13.14 5.41 21.90
N ARG A 9 13.45 4.12 21.80
CA ARG A 9 13.33 3.40 20.53
C ARG A 9 11.86 3.17 20.23
N ILE A 10 11.40 3.72 19.12
CA ILE A 10 10.04 3.51 18.67
C ILE A 10 9.93 2.08 18.15
N ARG A 11 9.05 1.28 18.76
CA ARG A 11 8.78 -0.07 18.24
C ARG A 11 7.97 0.07 16.97
N ARG A 12 8.27 -0.78 15.99
CA ARG A 12 7.57 -0.81 14.71
C ARG A 12 6.04 -0.85 14.89
N ARG A 13 5.56 -1.67 15.84
CA ARG A 13 4.13 -1.78 16.18
C ARG A 13 3.51 -0.46 16.64
N ASP A 14 4.23 0.33 17.45
CA ASP A 14 3.73 1.59 17.98
C ASP A 14 3.50 2.62 16.85
N VAL A 15 4.33 2.59 15.80
CA VAL A 15 4.14 3.42 14.59
C VAL A 15 2.82 3.08 13.89
N PHE A 16 2.55 1.78 13.70
CA PHE A 16 1.34 1.33 13.00
C PHE A 16 0.08 1.64 13.80
N VAL A 17 0.11 1.45 15.12
CA VAL A 17 -1.00 1.78 16.02
C VAL A 17 -1.29 3.28 15.97
N ASN A 18 -0.28 4.13 16.19
CA ASN A 18 -0.46 5.58 16.20
C ASN A 18 -1.00 6.11 14.86
N LEU A 19 -0.51 5.57 13.74
CA LEU A 19 -0.98 5.98 12.41
C LEU A 19 -2.43 5.54 12.14
N ALA A 20 -2.81 4.34 12.59
CA ALA A 20 -4.17 3.86 12.47
C ALA A 20 -5.15 4.68 13.32
N GLU A 21 -4.78 5.01 14.55
CA GLU A 21 -5.57 5.87 15.44
C GLU A 21 -5.74 7.28 14.86
N GLU A 22 -4.66 7.88 14.34
CA GLU A 22 -4.69 9.18 13.65
C GLU A 22 -5.63 9.17 12.44
N LEU A 23 -5.61 8.09 11.64
CA LEU A 23 -6.51 7.93 10.51
C LEU A 23 -7.98 7.79 10.92
N GLN A 24 -8.25 7.12 12.04
CA GLN A 24 -9.60 6.99 12.60
C GLN A 24 -10.10 8.30 13.22
N LEU A 25 -9.22 9.05 13.89
CA LEU A 25 -9.57 10.30 14.59
C LEU A 25 -9.73 11.50 13.63
N ARG A 26 -8.83 11.66 12.65
CA ARG A 26 -8.78 12.89 11.83
C ARG A 26 -9.58 12.84 10.54
N ARG A 27 -10.02 11.66 10.09
CA ARG A 27 -10.78 11.55 8.83
C ARG A 27 -11.98 10.61 9.01
N SER A 28 -13.15 11.18 9.27
CA SER A 28 -14.43 10.45 9.29
C SER A 28 -14.84 10.05 7.87
N GLY A 29 -14.34 8.92 7.39
CA GLY A 29 -14.67 8.40 6.06
C GLY A 29 -14.34 6.92 5.91
N VAL A 30 -15.11 6.23 5.05
CA VAL A 30 -14.95 4.79 4.76
C VAL A 30 -13.53 4.46 4.29
N HIS A 31 -12.88 5.39 3.57
CA HIS A 31 -11.51 5.23 3.11
C HIS A 31 -10.49 5.23 4.26
N SER A 32 -10.64 6.09 5.25
CA SER A 32 -9.73 6.17 6.41
C SER A 32 -9.83 4.93 7.29
N ALA A 33 -11.05 4.40 7.47
CA ALA A 33 -11.28 3.15 8.18
C ALA A 33 -10.61 1.96 7.48
N LYS A 34 -10.71 1.87 6.15
CA LYS A 34 -10.02 0.84 5.36
C LYS A 34 -8.49 0.99 5.40
N MET A 35 -7.98 2.23 5.40
CA MET A 35 -6.54 2.46 5.53
C MET A 35 -6.03 2.06 6.92
N ALA A 36 -6.77 2.36 7.99
CA ALA A 36 -6.44 1.91 9.33
C ALA A 36 -6.45 0.37 9.44
N GLU A 37 -7.45 -0.30 8.86
CA GLU A 37 -7.49 -1.77 8.80
C GLU A 37 -6.28 -2.35 8.05
N ASN A 38 -5.91 -1.76 6.92
CA ASN A 38 -4.78 -2.21 6.11
C ASN A 38 -3.43 -2.02 6.81
N LEU A 39 -3.29 -1.03 7.70
CA LEU A 39 -2.07 -0.88 8.50
C LEU A 39 -1.85 -2.04 9.47
N PHE A 40 -2.91 -2.51 10.13
CA PHE A 40 -2.83 -3.67 11.01
C PHE A 40 -2.57 -4.96 10.22
N ARG A 41 -3.27 -5.15 9.10
CA ARG A 41 -3.05 -6.31 8.21
C ARG A 41 -1.60 -6.37 7.69
N PHE A 42 -1.03 -5.24 7.30
CA PHE A 42 0.36 -5.16 6.85
C PHE A 42 1.35 -5.52 7.96
N GLU A 43 1.10 -5.05 9.19
CA GLU A 43 1.94 -5.39 10.35
C GLU A 43 1.93 -6.89 10.66
N GLU A 44 0.76 -7.52 10.52
CA GLU A 44 0.55 -8.96 10.70
C GLU A 44 0.97 -9.82 9.49
N GLY A 45 1.43 -9.20 8.39
CA GLY A 45 1.78 -9.91 7.15
C GLY A 45 0.59 -10.53 6.40
N ARG A 46 -0.61 -9.99 6.62
CA ARG A 46 -1.86 -10.43 5.99
C ARG A 46 -2.19 -9.61 4.74
N ASP A 47 -3.03 -10.19 3.89
CA ASP A 47 -3.52 -9.54 2.68
C ASP A 47 -4.31 -8.27 2.97
N LEU A 48 -4.04 -7.25 2.14
CA LEU A 48 -4.64 -5.92 2.23
C LEU A 48 -6.00 -5.88 1.53
N VAL A 49 -6.98 -5.27 2.18
CA VAL A 49 -8.36 -5.19 1.67
C VAL A 49 -8.50 -4.02 0.70
N GLY A 50 -9.18 -4.27 -0.41
CA GLY A 50 -9.47 -3.24 -1.43
C GLY A 50 -8.28 -2.90 -2.34
N ILE A 51 -7.10 -3.48 -2.11
CA ILE A 51 -5.92 -3.32 -2.98
C ILE A 51 -5.89 -4.37 -4.08
N ALA A 52 -6.44 -5.57 -3.85
CA ALA A 52 -6.48 -6.63 -4.86
C ALA A 52 -7.15 -6.16 -6.17
N HIS A 53 -8.29 -5.46 -6.08
CA HIS A 53 -9.02 -4.98 -7.25
C HIS A 53 -8.28 -3.86 -8.01
N GLU A 54 -7.58 -2.96 -7.31
CA GLU A 54 -6.76 -1.93 -7.96
C GLU A 54 -5.46 -2.50 -8.55
N ALA A 55 -4.86 -3.48 -7.87
CA ALA A 55 -3.71 -4.22 -8.38
C ALA A 55 -4.07 -5.02 -9.65
N GLU A 56 -5.21 -5.71 -9.67
CA GLU A 56 -5.74 -6.39 -10.85
C GLU A 56 -5.97 -5.41 -12.01
N ARG A 57 -6.60 -4.26 -11.75
CA ARG A 57 -6.74 -3.20 -12.77
C ARG A 57 -5.41 -2.70 -13.29
N GLY A 58 -4.41 -2.55 -12.41
CA GLY A 58 -3.05 -2.17 -12.80
C GLY A 58 -2.38 -3.22 -13.68
N VAL A 59 -2.52 -4.51 -13.34
CA VAL A 59 -2.00 -5.63 -14.13
C VAL A 59 -2.69 -5.70 -15.49
N HIS A 60 -4.02 -5.55 -15.55
CA HIS A 60 -4.76 -5.53 -16.80
C HIS A 60 -4.37 -4.33 -17.69
N ALA A 61 -4.29 -3.12 -17.12
CA ALA A 61 -3.86 -1.93 -17.87
C ALA A 61 -2.41 -2.05 -18.37
N ALA A 62 -1.52 -2.66 -17.59
CA ALA A 62 -0.17 -2.96 -18.02
C ALA A 62 -0.15 -3.99 -19.16
N ALA A 63 -0.95 -5.06 -19.04
CA ALA A 63 -1.07 -6.09 -20.07
C ALA A 63 -1.61 -5.52 -21.40
N GLU A 64 -2.62 -4.64 -21.36
CA GLU A 64 -3.13 -3.94 -22.54
C GLU A 64 -2.08 -3.02 -23.16
N LYS A 65 -1.30 -2.32 -22.35
CA LYS A 65 -0.17 -1.51 -22.83
C LYS A 65 0.88 -2.36 -23.53
N TYR A 66 1.25 -3.52 -22.98
CA TYR A 66 2.19 -4.44 -23.63
C TYR A 66 1.62 -5.07 -24.90
N ALA A 67 0.34 -5.45 -24.90
CA ALA A 67 -0.33 -6.03 -26.07
C ALA A 67 -0.53 -5.02 -27.22
N SER A 68 -0.62 -3.72 -26.92
CA SER A 68 -0.71 -2.64 -27.90
C SER A 68 0.64 -2.06 -28.32
N THR A 69 1.75 -2.52 -27.73
CA THR A 69 3.09 -2.16 -28.17
C THR A 69 3.46 -3.11 -29.34
N PRO A 70 3.55 -2.62 -30.59
CA PRO A 70 3.99 -3.48 -31.69
C PRO A 70 5.41 -3.97 -31.37
N PRO A 71 5.76 -5.23 -31.70
CA PRO A 71 7.13 -5.69 -31.53
C PRO A 71 8.04 -4.76 -32.36
N ASP A 72 9.01 -4.12 -31.70
CA ASP A 72 10.03 -3.34 -32.38
C ASP A 72 10.66 -4.24 -33.43
N SER A 73 10.40 -3.94 -34.69
CA SER A 73 10.88 -4.66 -35.87
C SER A 73 12.35 -4.35 -36.11
N ASN A 74 13.21 -4.64 -35.13
CA ASN A 74 14.64 -4.37 -35.24
C ASN A 74 15.52 -5.38 -34.52
N GLU A 75 15.31 -6.67 -34.78
CA GLU A 75 16.38 -7.68 -34.67
C GLU A 75 16.34 -8.58 -35.91
N ALA A 76 16.76 -8.03 -37.05
CA ALA A 76 17.26 -8.80 -38.17
C ALA A 76 18.76 -8.52 -38.27
N ILE A 77 19.55 -9.41 -37.65
CA ILE A 77 20.97 -9.62 -37.99
C ILE A 77 21.11 -11.09 -38.36
#